data_AF-A0A1A8V6D8-F1
#
_entry.id   AF-A0A1A8V6D8-F1
#
_cell.length_a   1.000
_cell.length_b   1.000
_cell.length_c   1.000
_cell.angle_alpha   90.00
_cell.angle_beta   90.00
_cell.angle_gamma   90.00
#
_symmetry.space_group_name_H-M   'P 1'
#
loop_
_entity.id
_entity.type
_entity.pdbx_description
1 polymer ?
#
loop_
_entity_poly.entity_id
_entity_poly.type
_entity_poly.pdbx_seq_one_letter_code
_entity_poly.pdbx_strand_id
1 'polypeptide(L)'
;FSEAGLYDKCFYASSDRGWLLGIQAVSEYGNSDPRFFFSLKTDRAHKATSIHSNFRYVPNQWVHVAVTYDGVYMKLFINGAQIGVSREQSGDIFSHLTKKCKVLMIGGNALNHNYRGAVERLGLWRQARSQRVIIRDMQGHEDLDDLPHLVIRETFEHLGRKWLTVKDGSFPQPEKEGVGRYGFSGSGGVENP
;
A
#
# COMPACT_ATOMS: atom_id res chain seq x y z
N PHE A 1 -11.31 -3.35 -6.66
CA PHE A 1 -10.07 -2.56 -6.67
C PHE A 1 -9.91 -1.94 -5.30
N SER A 2 -8.73 -2.03 -4.71
CA SER A 2 -8.40 -1.37 -3.45
C SER A 2 -7.00 -0.82 -3.54
N GLU A 3 -6.82 0.46 -3.26
CA GLU A 3 -5.60 1.18 -3.63
C GLU A 3 -5.14 2.13 -2.52
N ALA A 4 -3.83 2.26 -2.38
CA ALA A 4 -3.17 3.45 -1.85
C ALA A 4 -2.43 4.12 -3.02
N GLY A 5 -2.48 5.45 -3.10
CA GLY A 5 -1.93 6.16 -4.26
C GLY A 5 -1.55 7.59 -3.95
N LEU A 6 -0.54 8.09 -4.64
CA LEU A 6 -0.14 9.49 -4.62
C LEU A 6 -0.50 10.13 -5.95
N TYR A 7 -1.38 11.12 -5.89
CA TYR A 7 -2.00 11.74 -7.05
C TYR A 7 -1.60 13.21 -7.19
N ASP A 8 -1.59 13.67 -8.43
CA ASP A 8 -1.55 15.09 -8.76
C ASP A 8 -2.96 15.69 -8.63
N LYS A 9 -3.12 16.69 -7.74
CA LYS A 9 -4.40 17.40 -7.56
C LYS A 9 -4.48 18.74 -8.31
N CYS A 10 -3.40 19.19 -8.94
CA CYS A 10 -3.42 20.42 -9.74
C CYS A 10 -4.28 20.22 -11.03
N PHE A 11 -4.62 18.97 -11.38
CA PHE A 11 -5.61 18.63 -12.41
C PHE A 11 -6.71 17.75 -11.78
N TYR A 12 -7.87 18.34 -11.48
CA TYR A 12 -8.99 17.71 -10.76
C TYR A 12 -9.62 16.47 -11.45
N ALA A 13 -9.20 16.10 -12.66
CA ALA A 13 -9.95 15.18 -13.52
C ALA A 13 -9.25 13.85 -13.85
N SER A 14 -7.99 13.60 -13.46
CA SER A 14 -7.34 12.33 -13.81
C SER A 14 -6.52 11.71 -12.68
N SER A 15 -7.00 10.55 -12.20
CA SER A 15 -6.28 9.65 -11.31
C SER A 15 -5.14 8.90 -12.00
N ASP A 16 -4.86 9.24 -13.26
CA ASP A 16 -3.88 8.54 -14.09
C ASP A 16 -2.47 9.11 -13.94
N ARG A 17 -2.27 10.25 -13.26
CA ARG A 17 -0.95 10.85 -13.00
C ARG A 17 -0.47 10.58 -11.58
N GLY A 18 0.75 10.05 -11.46
CA GLY A 18 1.34 9.64 -10.20
C GLY A 18 1.48 8.13 -10.12
N TRP A 19 1.22 7.57 -8.93
CA TRP A 19 1.35 6.14 -8.71
C TRP A 19 0.25 5.55 -7.84
N LEU A 20 -0.01 4.26 -8.08
CA LEU A 20 -1.02 3.45 -7.41
C LEU A 20 -0.40 2.13 -6.97
N LEU A 21 -0.66 1.74 -5.73
CA LEU A 21 -0.36 0.42 -5.19
C LEU A 21 -1.65 -0.17 -4.67
N GLY A 22 -2.00 -1.39 -5.07
CA GLY A 22 -3.28 -1.94 -4.67
C GLY A 22 -3.47 -3.41 -4.97
N ILE A 23 -4.73 -3.84 -4.81
CA ILE A 23 -5.21 -5.17 -5.17
C ILE A 23 -6.27 -5.00 -6.26
N GLN A 24 -6.08 -5.74 -7.35
CA GLN A 24 -6.97 -5.75 -8.50
C GLN A 24 -7.33 -7.18 -8.85
N ALA A 25 -8.61 -7.42 -9.08
CA ALA A 25 -9.07 -8.66 -9.70
C ALA A 25 -8.60 -8.66 -11.16
N VAL A 26 -7.71 -9.59 -11.49
CA VAL A 26 -7.34 -9.88 -12.88
C VAL A 26 -8.27 -10.99 -13.35
N SER A 27 -9.11 -10.71 -14.34
CA SER A 27 -10.00 -11.72 -14.93
C SER A 27 -9.27 -12.43 -16.06
N GLU A 28 -8.88 -13.67 -15.84
CA GLU A 28 -8.45 -14.58 -16.90
C GLU A 28 -9.52 -15.67 -17.06
N TYR A 29 -10.08 -15.81 -18.26
CA TYR A 29 -11.06 -16.87 -18.59
C TYR A 29 -12.27 -16.98 -17.64
N GLY A 30 -12.75 -15.85 -17.11
CA GLY A 30 -13.94 -15.80 -16.25
C GLY A 30 -13.69 -16.06 -14.76
N ASN A 31 -12.46 -16.42 -14.36
CA ASN A 31 -12.07 -16.48 -12.96
C ASN A 31 -11.44 -15.15 -12.51
N SER A 32 -12.00 -14.57 -11.46
CA SER A 32 -11.48 -13.37 -10.81
C SER A 32 -10.35 -13.76 -9.86
N ASP A 33 -9.10 -13.45 -10.23
CA ASP A 33 -7.92 -13.71 -9.40
C ASP A 33 -7.37 -12.39 -8.84
N PRO A 34 -7.61 -12.07 -7.55
CA PRO A 34 -7.12 -10.84 -6.97
C PRO A 34 -5.59 -10.91 -6.80
N ARG A 35 -4.90 -9.92 -7.37
CA ARG A 35 -3.43 -9.80 -7.30
C ARG A 35 -3.01 -8.41 -6.87
N PHE A 36 -1.86 -8.32 -6.22
CA PHE A 36 -1.23 -7.04 -5.93
C PHE A 36 -0.70 -6.41 -7.22
N PHE A 37 -0.82 -5.10 -7.36
CA PHE A 37 -0.31 -4.38 -8.52
C PHE A 37 0.34 -3.05 -8.14
N PHE A 38 1.24 -2.59 -9.01
CA PHE A 38 1.87 -1.28 -8.95
C PHE A 38 1.68 -0.59 -10.31
N SER A 39 0.98 0.54 -10.33
CA SER A 39 0.83 1.38 -11.53
C SER A 39 1.56 2.71 -11.36
N LEU A 40 2.22 3.15 -12.43
CA LEU A 40 2.97 4.40 -12.46
C LEU A 40 2.78 5.10 -13.80
N LYS A 41 2.55 6.41 -13.78
CA LYS A 41 2.64 7.30 -14.94
C LYS A 41 3.55 8.47 -14.60
N THR A 42 4.67 8.57 -15.31
CA THR A 42 5.57 9.72 -15.18
C THR A 42 5.04 10.93 -15.95
N ASP A 43 5.62 12.10 -15.68
CA ASP A 43 5.14 13.38 -16.20
C ASP A 43 5.02 13.41 -17.73
N ARG A 44 6.00 12.82 -18.42
CA ARG A 44 6.08 12.80 -19.88
C ARG A 44 5.41 11.58 -20.52
N ALA A 45 4.91 10.63 -19.73
CA ALA A 45 4.32 9.41 -20.25
C ALA A 45 2.89 9.65 -20.75
N HIS A 46 2.57 9.11 -21.93
CA HIS A 46 1.21 9.18 -22.49
C HIS A 46 0.24 8.23 -21.78
N LYS A 47 0.74 7.10 -21.26
CA LYS A 47 -0.04 6.07 -20.56
C LYS A 47 0.69 5.58 -19.31
N ALA A 48 -0.06 5.08 -18.34
CA ALA A 48 0.50 4.40 -17.19
C ALA A 48 1.04 3.01 -17.58
N THR A 49 2.04 2.55 -16.84
CA THR A 49 2.52 1.15 -16.87
C THR A 49 2.14 0.50 -15.55
N SER A 50 1.64 -0.74 -15.61
CA SER A 50 1.26 -1.53 -14.44
C SER A 50 2.05 -2.84 -14.38
N ILE A 51 2.63 -3.13 -13.21
CA ILE A 51 3.18 -4.44 -12.86
C ILE A 51 2.14 -5.16 -12.00
N HIS A 52 1.72 -6.35 -12.42
CA HIS A 52 0.88 -7.23 -11.61
C HIS A 52 1.76 -8.35 -11.01
N SER A 53 1.63 -8.59 -9.72
CA SER A 53 2.28 -9.72 -9.06
C SER A 53 1.72 -11.04 -9.57
N ASN A 54 2.54 -12.09 -9.59
CA ASN A 54 2.07 -13.48 -9.69
C ASN A 54 1.68 -14.05 -8.31
N PHE A 55 1.90 -13.28 -7.23
CA PHE A 55 1.51 -13.64 -5.88
C PHE A 55 0.00 -13.43 -5.71
N ARG A 56 -0.72 -14.52 -5.42
CA ARG A 56 -2.17 -14.48 -5.23
C ARG A 56 -2.51 -13.81 -3.90
N TYR A 57 -3.47 -12.89 -3.92
CA TYR A 57 -4.03 -12.35 -2.68
C TYR A 57 -4.85 -13.43 -1.97
N VAL A 58 -4.53 -13.64 -0.69
CA VAL A 58 -5.28 -14.53 0.21
C VAL A 58 -5.89 -13.68 1.33
N PRO A 59 -7.22 -13.68 1.51
CA PRO A 59 -7.86 -12.95 2.60
C PRO A 59 -7.34 -13.38 3.98
N ASN A 60 -7.36 -12.44 4.93
CA ASN A 60 -6.97 -12.66 6.33
C ASN A 60 -5.51 -13.11 6.53
N GLN A 61 -4.63 -12.79 5.57
CA GLN A 61 -3.19 -13.01 5.70
C GLN A 61 -2.45 -11.68 5.58
N TRP A 62 -1.54 -11.43 6.52
CA TRP A 62 -0.65 -10.28 6.46
C TRP A 62 0.36 -10.48 5.32
N VAL A 63 0.47 -9.45 4.47
CA VAL A 63 1.41 -9.40 3.36
C VAL A 63 2.11 -8.06 3.39
N HIS A 64 3.44 -8.09 3.36
CA HIS A 64 4.22 -6.88 3.18
C HIS A 64 4.35 -6.58 1.69
N VAL A 65 3.93 -5.38 1.27
CA VAL A 65 3.99 -4.93 -0.12
C VAL A 65 4.82 -3.66 -0.19
N ALA A 66 5.81 -3.63 -1.07
CA ALA A 66 6.63 -2.44 -1.31
C ALA A 66 6.81 -2.20 -2.81
N VAL A 67 6.97 -0.93 -3.17
CA VAL A 67 7.27 -0.49 -4.53
C VAL A 67 8.41 0.50 -4.53
N THR A 68 9.22 0.49 -5.59
CA THR A 68 10.31 1.46 -5.75
C THR A 68 10.34 1.99 -7.16
N TYR A 69 10.71 3.26 -7.30
CA TYR A 69 11.00 3.87 -8.59
C TYR A 69 12.19 4.82 -8.46
N ASP A 70 13.22 4.60 -9.27
CA ASP A 70 14.49 5.34 -9.24
C ASP A 70 14.64 6.35 -10.39
N GLY A 71 13.57 6.59 -11.16
CA GLY A 71 13.61 7.40 -12.38
C GLY A 71 13.76 6.59 -13.66
N VAL A 72 14.05 5.28 -13.56
CA VAL A 72 14.23 4.37 -14.71
C VAL A 72 13.55 3.02 -14.48
N TYR A 73 13.68 2.45 -13.29
CA TYR A 73 13.15 1.13 -12.94
C TYR A 73 12.02 1.27 -11.95
N MET A 74 10.83 0.80 -12.32
CA MET A 74 9.74 0.54 -11.39
C MET A 74 9.78 -0.92 -10.95
N LYS A 75 9.72 -1.17 -9.64
CA LYS A 75 9.81 -2.52 -9.06
C LYS A 75 8.71 -2.75 -8.04
N LEU A 76 8.19 -3.98 -8.00
CA LEU A 76 7.20 -4.46 -7.04
C LEU A 76 7.79 -5.58 -6.20
N PHE A 77 7.62 -5.49 -4.89
CA PHE A 77 8.10 -6.46 -3.91
C PHE A 77 6.95 -6.98 -3.05
N ILE A 78 6.93 -8.29 -2.81
CA ILE A 78 5.98 -8.97 -1.91
C ILE A 78 6.79 -9.78 -0.90
N ASN A 79 6.56 -9.55 0.40
CA ASN A 79 7.29 -10.18 1.51
C ASN A 79 8.83 -10.09 1.34
N GLY A 80 9.31 -8.95 0.82
CA GLY A 80 10.72 -8.67 0.59
C GLY A 80 11.31 -9.27 -0.69
N ALA A 81 10.60 -10.15 -1.40
CA ALA A 81 11.01 -10.69 -2.69
C ALA A 81 10.61 -9.75 -3.83
N GLN A 82 11.51 -9.47 -4.78
CA GLN A 82 11.16 -8.72 -6.00
C GLN A 82 10.33 -9.61 -6.93
N ILE A 83 9.08 -9.23 -7.17
CA ILE A 83 8.14 -10.01 -7.98
C ILE A 83 8.01 -9.46 -9.40
N GLY A 84 8.35 -8.19 -9.63
CA GLY A 84 8.32 -7.61 -10.97
C GLY A 84 9.17 -6.36 -11.11
N VAL A 85 9.56 -6.08 -12.35
CA VAL A 85 10.34 -4.91 -12.75
C VAL A 85 9.91 -4.45 -14.15
N SER A 86 9.88 -3.14 -14.37
CA SER A 86 9.66 -2.54 -15.70
C SER A 86 10.50 -1.27 -15.88
N ARG A 87 10.80 -0.96 -17.15
CA ARG A 87 11.53 0.24 -17.60
C ARG A 87 10.72 1.11 -18.56
N GLU A 88 9.43 0.84 -18.72
CA GLU A 88 8.58 1.58 -19.66
C GLU A 88 8.30 3.03 -19.25
N GLN A 89 8.47 3.32 -17.95
CA GLN A 89 8.35 4.66 -17.39
C GLN A 89 9.74 5.22 -17.11
N SER A 90 9.93 6.51 -17.38
CA SER A 90 11.20 7.20 -17.09
C SER A 90 10.99 8.67 -16.74
N GLY A 91 11.97 9.24 -16.02
CA GLY A 91 11.98 10.63 -15.59
C GLY A 91 11.13 10.90 -14.34
N ASP A 92 10.84 12.17 -14.09
CA ASP A 92 10.10 12.60 -12.90
C ASP A 92 8.65 12.14 -12.92
N ILE A 93 8.13 11.75 -11.76
CA ILE A 93 6.71 11.40 -11.59
C ILE A 93 5.82 12.63 -11.78
N PHE A 94 6.26 13.79 -11.30
CA PHE A 94 5.50 15.03 -11.32
C PHE A 94 6.30 16.13 -12.00
N SER A 95 5.66 16.92 -12.87
CA SER A 95 6.23 18.15 -13.41
C SER A 95 6.68 19.11 -12.30
N HIS A 96 7.56 20.06 -12.66
CA HIS A 96 7.93 21.16 -11.77
C HIS A 96 6.70 21.95 -11.28
N LEU A 97 5.71 22.16 -12.17
CA LEU A 97 4.49 22.94 -11.89
C LEU A 97 3.58 22.22 -10.90
N THR A 98 3.43 20.91 -11.03
CA THR A 98 2.54 20.11 -10.19
C THR A 98 3.23 19.51 -8.98
N LYS A 99 4.54 19.75 -8.81
CA LYS A 99 5.31 19.22 -7.69
C LYS A 99 4.77 19.68 -6.33
N LYS A 100 4.08 20.82 -6.26
CA LYS A 100 3.48 21.35 -5.01
C LYS A 100 2.05 20.88 -4.76
N CYS A 101 1.39 20.26 -5.74
CA CYS A 101 -0.01 19.83 -5.70
C CYS A 101 -0.14 18.30 -5.61
N LYS A 102 0.27 17.68 -4.51
CA LYS A 102 0.16 16.23 -4.33
C LYS A 102 -0.79 15.87 -3.21
N VAL A 103 -1.52 14.77 -3.39
CA VAL A 103 -2.27 14.14 -2.30
C VAL A 103 -2.00 12.66 -2.26
N LEU A 104 -1.62 12.19 -1.08
CA LEU A 104 -1.55 10.78 -0.74
C LEU A 104 -2.92 10.35 -0.23
N MET A 105 -3.51 9.34 -0.86
CA MET A 105 -4.74 8.70 -0.41
C MET A 105 -4.45 7.25 -0.05
N ILE A 106 -5.07 6.79 1.04
CA ILE A 106 -4.96 5.43 1.55
C ILE A 106 -6.37 4.93 1.82
N GLY A 107 -6.60 3.64 1.57
CA GLY A 107 -7.87 3.00 1.85
C GLY A 107 -8.89 3.11 0.72
N GLY A 108 -8.51 3.66 -0.43
CA GLY A 108 -9.34 3.69 -1.63
C GLY A 108 -9.13 4.93 -2.50
N ASN A 109 -10.03 5.10 -3.47
CA ASN A 109 -10.03 6.24 -4.39
C ASN A 109 -11.32 7.07 -4.29
N ALA A 110 -11.36 8.20 -5.00
CA ALA A 110 -12.52 9.09 -5.05
C ALA A 110 -13.77 8.45 -5.70
N LEU A 111 -13.60 7.36 -6.47
CA LEU A 111 -14.65 6.63 -7.18
C LEU A 111 -15.29 5.49 -6.37
N ASN A 112 -15.16 5.50 -5.04
CA ASN A 112 -15.74 4.47 -4.15
C ASN A 112 -15.16 3.06 -4.29
N HIS A 113 -13.96 2.92 -4.86
CA HIS A 113 -13.18 1.70 -4.71
C HIS A 113 -12.46 1.71 -3.36
N ASN A 114 -13.12 1.21 -2.32
CA ASN A 114 -12.60 1.20 -0.96
C ASN A 114 -11.86 -0.11 -0.65
N TYR A 115 -10.73 0.00 0.05
CA TYR A 115 -10.09 -1.14 0.67
C TYR A 115 -10.91 -1.63 1.86
N ARG A 116 -11.06 -2.95 1.98
CA ARG A 116 -11.68 -3.62 3.12
C ARG A 116 -10.67 -4.61 3.69
N GLY A 117 -10.00 -4.21 4.76
CA GLY A 117 -8.98 -4.99 5.42
C GLY A 117 -8.23 -4.14 6.44
N ALA A 118 -7.16 -4.68 6.99
CA ALA A 118 -6.31 -4.00 7.95
C ALA A 118 -5.02 -3.48 7.28
N VAL A 119 -4.53 -2.34 7.74
CA VAL A 119 -3.20 -1.82 7.41
C VAL A 119 -2.52 -1.49 8.73
N GLU A 120 -1.33 -2.04 8.94
CA GLU A 120 -0.59 -1.85 10.20
C GLU A 120 0.38 -0.67 10.12
N ARG A 121 1.25 -0.66 9.09
CA ARG A 121 2.29 0.36 8.93
C ARG A 121 2.39 0.84 7.49
N LEU A 122 2.66 2.13 7.33
CA LEU A 122 3.00 2.76 6.06
C LEU A 122 4.32 3.52 6.18
N GLY A 123 5.20 3.32 5.22
CA GLY A 123 6.39 4.15 5.02
C GLY A 123 6.46 4.70 3.60
N LEU A 124 6.91 5.95 3.47
CA LEU A 124 7.20 6.58 2.18
C LEU A 124 8.52 7.33 2.26
N TRP A 125 9.39 7.12 1.28
CA TRP A 125 10.72 7.74 1.19
C TRP A 125 10.89 8.52 -0.11
N ARG A 126 11.81 9.49 -0.12
CA ARG A 126 12.16 10.30 -1.31
C ARG A 126 13.08 9.57 -2.29
N GLN A 127 13.60 8.41 -1.90
CA GLN A 127 14.55 7.62 -2.68
C GLN A 127 14.10 6.17 -2.78
N ALA A 128 14.48 5.53 -3.88
CA ALA A 128 14.24 4.11 -4.09
C ALA A 128 15.03 3.28 -3.07
N ARG A 129 14.32 2.46 -2.29
CA ARG A 129 14.90 1.55 -1.29
C ARG A 129 15.52 0.34 -2.00
N SER A 130 16.65 -0.16 -1.51
CA SER A 130 17.19 -1.44 -1.98
C SER A 130 16.40 -2.61 -1.40
N GLN A 131 16.40 -3.78 -2.06
CA GLN A 131 15.71 -4.97 -1.54
C GLN A 131 16.16 -5.36 -0.12
N ARG A 132 17.48 -5.29 0.14
CA ARG A 132 18.05 -5.58 1.47
C ARG A 132 17.43 -4.70 2.55
N VAL A 133 17.25 -3.43 2.24
CA VAL A 133 16.68 -2.45 3.16
C VAL A 133 15.18 -2.66 3.33
N ILE A 134 14.45 -2.98 2.25
CA ILE A 134 13.03 -3.36 2.33
C ILE A 134 12.81 -4.56 3.26
N ILE A 135 13.67 -5.58 3.20
CA ILE A 135 13.59 -6.75 4.09
C ILE A 135 13.80 -6.35 5.56
N ARG A 136 14.71 -5.42 5.83
CA ARG A 136 14.94 -4.90 7.19
C ARG A 136 13.76 -4.09 7.71
N ASP A 137 13.21 -3.19 6.88
CA ASP A 137 12.04 -2.38 7.22
C ASP A 137 10.83 -3.28 7.55
N MET A 138 10.63 -4.37 6.78
CA MET A 138 9.60 -5.38 7.02
C MET A 138 9.74 -6.06 8.38
N GLN A 139 10.97 -6.30 8.84
CA GLN A 139 11.30 -6.90 10.14
C GLN A 139 11.22 -5.89 11.30
N GLY A 140 10.87 -4.63 11.03
CA GLY A 140 10.75 -3.58 12.05
C GLY A 140 12.07 -2.93 12.44
N HIS A 141 13.15 -3.14 11.68
CA HIS A 141 14.41 -2.43 11.90
C HIS A 141 14.31 -0.98 11.43
N GLU A 142 14.73 -0.05 12.28
CA GLU A 142 14.90 1.36 11.92
C GLU A 142 16.37 1.65 11.66
N ASP A 143 16.66 2.22 10.49
CA ASP A 143 17.98 2.73 10.13
C ASP A 143 17.96 4.25 10.25
N LEU A 144 18.79 4.80 11.15
CA LEU A 144 18.83 6.24 11.42
C LEU A 144 19.36 7.02 10.22
N ASP A 145 20.19 6.40 9.39
CA ASP A 145 20.75 7.01 8.17
C ASP A 145 19.67 7.24 7.11
N ASP A 146 18.52 6.56 7.23
CA ASP A 146 17.40 6.69 6.31
C ASP A 146 16.40 7.80 6.69
N LEU A 147 16.48 8.33 7.92
CA LEU A 147 15.57 9.37 8.42
C LEU A 147 15.53 10.63 7.54
N PRO A 148 16.65 11.15 6.99
CA PRO A 148 16.62 12.30 6.08
C PRO A 148 15.81 12.08 4.80
N HIS A 149 15.65 10.82 4.40
CA HIS A 149 14.91 10.43 3.19
C HIS A 149 13.47 10.02 3.48
N LEU A 150 13.11 9.79 4.74
CA LEU A 150 11.75 9.49 5.16
C LEU A 150 10.84 10.70 4.93
N VAL A 151 9.73 10.47 4.22
CA VAL A 151 8.69 11.48 3.97
C VAL A 151 7.57 11.32 4.98
N ILE A 152 7.06 10.10 5.10
CA ILE A 152 5.93 9.75 5.97
C ILE A 152 6.22 8.39 6.60
N ARG A 153 5.93 8.27 7.90
CA ARG A 153 5.81 7.02 8.64
C ARG A 153 4.51 7.06 9.42
N GLU A 154 3.62 6.10 9.19
CA GLU A 154 2.35 5.99 9.89
C GLU A 154 2.16 4.61 10.51
N THR A 155 1.74 4.64 11.78
CA THR A 155 1.23 3.51 12.57
C THR A 155 -0.29 3.60 12.78
N PHE A 156 -0.92 4.65 12.26
CA PHE A 156 -2.37 4.92 12.35
C PHE A 156 -2.95 5.09 13.77
N GLU A 157 -2.12 5.32 14.79
CA GLU A 157 -2.58 5.56 16.19
C GLU A 157 -3.27 6.93 16.37
N HIS A 158 -2.97 7.91 15.51
CA HIS A 158 -3.42 9.31 15.66
C HIS A 158 -3.95 9.90 14.34
N LEU A 159 -4.87 9.18 13.70
CA LEU A 159 -5.43 9.51 12.38
C LEU A 159 -5.92 10.96 12.27
N GLY A 160 -6.71 11.44 13.24
CA GLY A 160 -7.32 12.78 13.22
C GLY A 160 -6.34 13.95 13.28
N ARG A 161 -5.06 13.73 13.59
CA ARG A 161 -4.03 14.78 13.60
C ARG A 161 -3.29 14.93 12.26
N LYS A 162 -3.23 13.85 11.48
CA LYS A 162 -2.37 13.76 10.28
C LYS A 162 -3.12 13.52 8.99
N TRP A 163 -4.36 13.04 9.08
CA TRP A 163 -5.16 12.61 7.94
C TRP A 163 -6.50 13.32 7.91
N LEU A 164 -6.97 13.61 6.70
CA LEU A 164 -8.31 14.12 6.44
C LEU A 164 -9.13 13.02 5.77
N THR A 165 -10.37 12.87 6.19
CA THR A 165 -11.32 11.95 5.55
C THR A 165 -11.84 12.58 4.25
N VAL A 166 -11.92 11.78 3.19
CA VAL A 166 -12.35 12.25 1.87
C VAL A 166 -13.84 12.00 1.63
N LYS A 167 -14.49 11.18 2.46
CA LYS A 167 -15.86 10.67 2.24
C LYS A 167 -16.79 10.97 3.41
N ASP A 168 -17.34 9.94 4.01
CA ASP A 168 -18.35 9.91 5.08
C ASP A 168 -17.86 10.47 6.43
N GLY A 169 -16.70 11.13 6.45
CA GLY A 169 -16.16 11.72 7.67
C GLY A 169 -15.54 10.72 8.64
N SER A 170 -15.61 9.41 8.36
CA SER A 170 -15.17 8.36 9.29
C SER A 170 -13.72 7.93 9.07
N PHE A 171 -13.01 7.69 10.16
CA PHE A 171 -11.66 7.11 10.13
C PHE A 171 -11.74 5.58 10.25
N PRO A 172 -10.76 4.84 9.68
CA PRO A 172 -10.58 3.42 9.95
C PRO A 172 -10.59 3.13 11.46
N GLN A 173 -11.22 2.03 11.84
CA GLN A 173 -11.26 1.59 13.23
C GLN A 173 -10.07 0.68 13.51
N PRO A 174 -9.47 0.75 14.72
CA PRO A 174 -8.52 -0.25 15.15
C PRO A 174 -9.15 -1.65 15.08
N GLU A 175 -8.38 -2.62 14.60
CA GLU A 175 -8.80 -4.01 14.68
C GLU A 175 -8.92 -4.38 16.16
N LYS A 176 -10.12 -4.78 16.60
CA LYS A 176 -10.28 -5.29 17.96
C LYS A 176 -9.48 -6.58 18.04
N GLU A 177 -8.47 -6.63 18.90
CA GLU A 177 -7.83 -7.91 19.24
C GLU A 177 -8.95 -8.88 19.64
N GLY A 178 -9.09 -9.95 18.86
CA GLY A 178 -10.02 -11.01 19.20
C GLY A 178 -9.63 -11.52 20.59
N VAL A 179 -10.55 -11.42 21.54
CA VAL A 179 -10.48 -12.13 22.82
C VAL A 179 -10.34 -13.62 22.49
N GLY A 180 -9.10 -14.10 22.47
CA GLY A 180 -8.74 -15.39 21.90
C GLY A 180 -7.35 -15.88 22.31
N ARG A 181 -6.85 -15.42 23.46
CA ARG A 181 -5.79 -16.09 24.22
C ARG A 181 -6.28 -16.35 25.64
N TYR A 182 -7.30 -17.17 25.77
CA TYR A 182 -7.54 -17.96 26.98
C TYR A 182 -7.82 -19.40 26.54
N GLY A 183 -6.73 -20.16 26.37
CA GLY A 183 -6.82 -21.61 26.39
C GLY A 183 -7.03 -22.05 27.82
N PHE A 184 -8.28 -22.28 28.21
CA PHE A 184 -8.70 -23.32 29.15
C PHE A 184 -10.23 -23.47 28.99
N SER A 185 -10.62 -24.39 28.09
CA SER A 185 -11.90 -25.08 28.22
C SER A 185 -11.59 -26.55 28.50
N GLY A 186 -11.91 -26.95 29.71
CA GLY A 186 -11.91 -28.33 30.17
C GLY A 186 -13.15 -28.48 31.04
N SER A 187 -14.19 -29.02 30.43
CA SER A 187 -15.54 -29.30 30.94
C SER A 187 -15.56 -30.01 32.29
N GLY A 188 -16.59 -29.69 33.08
CA GLY A 188 -16.85 -30.32 34.37
C GLY A 188 -17.22 -31.81 34.30
N GLY A 189 -17.05 -32.45 35.45
CA GLY A 189 -17.64 -33.73 35.84
C GLY A 189 -17.97 -33.67 37.33
N VAL A 190 -19.20 -34.05 37.68
CA VAL A 190 -19.78 -34.01 39.03
C VAL A 190 -19.96 -35.45 39.54
N GLU A 191 -19.75 -35.66 40.85
CA GLU A 191 -20.18 -36.77 41.75
C GLU A 191 -19.53 -38.17 41.56
N ASN A 192 -19.32 -39.05 42.56
CA ASN A 192 -19.64 -39.19 44.01
C ASN A 192 -18.82 -40.42 44.55
N PRO A 193 -18.88 -40.88 45.83
CA PRO A 193 -19.72 -40.47 46.97
C PRO A 193 -18.96 -39.89 48.18
#